data_AF-A0A973MX55-F1
#
_entry.id   AF-A0A973MX55-F1
#
_cell.length_a   1.000
_cell.length_b   1.000
_cell.length_c   1.000
_cell.angle_alpha   90.00
_cell.angle_beta   90.00
_cell.angle_gamma   90.00
#
_symmetry.space_group_name_H-M   'P 1'
#
loop_
_entity.id
_entity.type
_entity.pdbx_description
1 polymer ?
#
loop_
_entity_poly.entity_id
_entity_poly.type
_entity_poly.pdbx_seq_one_letter_code
_entity_poly.pdbx_strand_id
1 'polypeptide(L)'
;MNSDPKVLKTEGFNMYTVGQDFSKAVKALQDGLTALEGTGTPPWGDDDIGEKFGVAYTGLRDGMYQSMGSLAERLAGMGMAFTKMGVAHEQNEAEQLETWKATTAEYDGQVKVPPGVAQGTFTKVQNT
;
A
#
# COMPACT_ATOMS: atom_id res chain seq x y z
N MET A 1 -14.97 3.18 -11.57
CA MET A 1 -13.51 3.27 -11.48
C MET A 1 -13.02 1.85 -11.31
N ASN A 2 -12.51 1.21 -12.37
CA ASN A 2 -12.06 -0.18 -12.32
C ASN A 2 -10.62 -0.17 -11.81
N SER A 3 -10.42 -0.30 -10.51
CA SER A 3 -9.09 -0.46 -9.94
C SER A 3 -8.59 -1.87 -10.24
N ASP A 4 -7.54 -2.01 -11.04
CA ASP A 4 -6.93 -3.32 -11.33
C ASP A 4 -6.33 -3.91 -10.03
N PRO A 5 -6.82 -5.07 -9.55
CA PRO A 5 -6.35 -5.65 -8.28
C PRO A 5 -4.87 -6.00 -8.31
N LYS A 6 -4.32 -6.35 -9.48
CA LYS A 6 -2.89 -6.62 -9.67
C LYS A 6 -2.06 -5.36 -9.48
N VAL A 7 -2.53 -4.23 -10.02
CA VAL A 7 -1.86 -2.92 -9.84
C VAL A 7 -1.88 -2.52 -8.37
N LEU A 8 -3.03 -2.65 -7.69
CA LEU A 8 -3.15 -2.31 -6.27
C LEU A 8 -2.17 -3.11 -5.38
N LYS A 9 -2.04 -4.42 -5.63
CA LYS A 9 -1.07 -5.25 -4.90
C LYS A 9 0.37 -4.89 -5.23
N THR A 10 0.69 -4.66 -6.50
CA THR A 10 2.05 -4.34 -6.94
C THR A 10 2.49 -3.01 -6.36
N GLU A 11 1.69 -1.95 -6.53
CA GLU A 11 2.01 -0.63 -5.99
C GLU A 11 1.94 -0.60 -4.47
N GLY A 12 1.04 -1.39 -3.87
CA GLY A 12 1.02 -1.60 -2.43
C GLY A 12 2.34 -2.15 -1.89
N PHE A 13 2.88 -3.19 -2.54
CA PHE A 13 4.16 -3.78 -2.15
C PHE A 13 5.34 -2.83 -2.39
N ASN A 14 5.35 -2.10 -3.52
CA ASN A 14 6.37 -1.10 -3.82
C ASN A 14 6.39 0.00 -2.75
N MET A 15 5.22 0.57 -2.43
CA MET A 15 5.10 1.62 -1.41
C MET A 15 5.50 1.12 -0.02
N TYR A 16 5.15 -0.13 0.32
CA TYR A 16 5.58 -0.75 1.57
C TYR A 16 7.11 -0.86 1.65
N THR A 17 7.74 -1.28 0.55
CA THR A 17 9.20 -1.39 0.45
C THR A 17 9.87 -0.03 0.58
N VAL A 18 9.35 1.00 -0.10
CA VAL A 18 9.83 2.39 0.05
C VAL A 18 9.73 2.87 1.51
N GLY A 19 8.63 2.58 2.20
CA GLY A 19 8.47 2.92 3.62
C GLY A 19 9.53 2.24 4.50
N GLN A 20 9.83 0.96 4.26
CA GLN A 20 10.87 0.25 4.99
C GLN A 20 12.28 0.79 4.71
N ASP A 21 12.61 1.06 3.45
CA ASP A 21 13.93 1.57 3.08
C ASP A 21 14.14 3.00 3.58
N PHE A 22 13.09 3.82 3.54
CA PHE A 22 13.11 5.13 4.18
C PHE A 22 13.32 5.02 5.70
N SER A 23 12.64 4.09 6.38
CA SER A 23 12.86 3.83 7.81
C SER A 23 14.32 3.46 8.12
N LYS A 24 14.93 2.59 7.32
CA LYS A 24 16.36 2.22 7.47
C LYS A 24 17.28 3.43 7.27
N ALA A 25 17.01 4.25 6.26
CA ALA A 25 17.80 5.47 6.00
C ALA A 25 17.68 6.47 7.16
N VAL A 26 16.47 6.64 7.72
CA VAL A 26 16.24 7.47 8.92
C VAL A 26 17.03 6.95 10.11
N LYS A 27 17.02 5.62 10.33
CA LYS A 27 17.79 5.02 11.43
C LYS A 27 19.29 5.21 11.26
N ALA A 28 19.81 5.06 10.05
CA ALA A 28 21.21 5.30 9.75
C ALA A 28 21.61 6.77 9.98
N LEU A 29 20.74 7.71 9.61
CA LEU A 29 20.94 9.14 9.90
C LEU A 29 20.95 9.41 11.41
N GLN A 30 19.99 8.86 12.15
CA GLN A 30 19.92 8.97 13.61
C GLN A 30 21.21 8.48 14.27
N ASP A 31 21.66 7.29 13.88
CA ASP A 31 22.87 6.68 14.44
C ASP A 31 24.12 7.49 14.12
N GLY A 32 24.22 8.00 12.89
CA GLY A 32 25.34 8.84 12.47
C GLY A 32 25.41 10.16 13.25
N LEU A 33 24.27 10.83 13.45
CA LEU A 33 24.21 12.08 14.21
C LEU A 33 24.50 11.84 15.70
N THR A 34 23.92 10.81 16.30
CA THR A 34 24.22 10.44 17.69
C THR A 34 25.69 10.06 17.89
N ALA A 35 26.30 9.39 16.91
CA ALA A 35 27.73 9.09 16.96
C ALA A 35 28.61 10.35 16.88
N LEU A 36 28.19 11.36 16.10
CA LEU A 36 28.89 12.64 16.00
C LEU A 36 28.81 13.46 17.30
N GLU A 37 27.68 13.37 18.00
CA GLU A 37 27.48 14.04 19.29
C GLU A 37 28.35 13.45 20.39
N GLY A 38 28.53 12.13 20.39
CA GLY A 38 29.39 11.43 21.35
C GLY A 38 28.96 11.64 22.81
N THR A 39 29.90 11.46 23.75
CA THR A 39 29.67 11.59 25.20
C THR A 39 30.47 12.73 25.84
N GLY A 40 31.16 13.53 25.03
CA GLY A 40 32.08 14.57 25.48
C GLY A 40 31.58 15.97 25.15
N THR A 41 32.51 16.89 24.92
CA THR A 41 32.19 18.21 24.36
C THR A 41 31.48 18.01 23.02
N PRO A 42 30.27 18.59 22.82
CA PRO A 42 29.56 18.47 21.56
C PRO A 42 30.40 18.98 20.38
N PRO A 43 30.13 18.52 19.15
CA PRO A 43 30.90 18.90 17.97
C PRO A 43 30.84 20.40 17.63
N TRP A 44 29.90 21.14 18.22
CA TRP A 44 29.77 22.60 18.13
C TRP A 44 30.37 23.36 19.31
N GLY A 45 31.06 22.68 20.24
CA GLY A 45 31.69 23.29 21.42
C GLY A 45 30.75 23.42 22.62
N ASP A 46 31.36 23.75 23.77
CA ASP A 46 30.70 24.04 25.06
C ASP A 46 30.80 25.52 25.46
N ASP A 47 31.16 26.40 24.52
CA ASP A 47 31.13 27.84 24.72
C ASP A 47 29.70 28.40 24.59
N ASP A 48 29.48 29.67 24.97
CA ASP A 48 28.14 30.30 24.94
C ASP A 48 27.48 30.23 23.55
N ILE A 49 28.27 30.27 22.47
CA ILE A 49 27.77 30.11 21.11
C ILE A 49 27.39 28.65 20.85
N GLY A 50 28.25 27.70 21.21
CA GLY A 50 27.98 26.26 21.11
C GLY A 50 26.73 25.84 21.87
N GLU A 51 26.51 26.32 23.09
CA GLU A 51 25.29 26.01 23.86
C GLU A 51 24.02 26.48 23.14
N LYS A 52 24.00 27.72 22.63
CA LYS A 52 22.85 28.27 21.88
C LYS A 52 22.57 27.49 20.61
N PHE A 53 23.62 27.11 19.88
CA PHE A 53 23.49 26.25 18.72
C PHE A 53 22.93 24.88 19.12
N GLY A 54 23.46 24.27 20.19
CA GLY A 54 23.03 22.97 20.70
C GLY A 54 21.54 22.91 21.04
N VAL A 55 20.98 23.97 21.63
CA VAL A 55 19.53 24.06 21.91
C VAL A 55 18.71 24.01 20.61
N ALA A 56 19.06 24.84 19.62
CA ALA A 56 18.34 24.87 18.35
C ALA A 56 18.50 23.56 17.57
N TYR A 57 19.72 23.04 17.51
CA TYR A 57 20.04 21.77 16.84
C TYR A 57 19.26 20.60 17.47
N THR A 58 19.28 20.46 18.80
CA THR A 58 18.59 19.37 19.50
C THR A 58 17.09 19.39 19.22
N GLY A 59 16.46 20.57 19.28
CA GLY A 59 15.04 20.71 18.97
C GLY A 59 14.71 20.31 17.52
N LEU A 60 15.53 20.74 16.55
CA LEU A 60 15.34 20.38 15.14
C LEU A 60 15.56 18.88 14.90
N ARG A 61 16.65 18.33 15.45
CA ARG A 61 17.03 16.92 15.34
C ARG A 61 15.93 16.02 15.90
N ASP A 62 15.46 16.29 17.11
CA ASP A 62 14.44 15.45 17.76
C ASP A 62 13.09 15.53 17.01
N GLY A 63 12.72 16.73 16.54
CA GLY A 63 11.54 16.90 15.69
C GLY A 63 11.66 16.16 14.36
N MET A 64 12.85 16.18 13.75
CA MET A 64 13.15 15.41 12.54
C MET A 64 13.04 13.90 12.81
N TYR A 65 13.58 13.39 13.91
CA TYR A 65 13.50 11.97 14.27
C TYR A 65 12.06 11.48 14.40
N GLN A 66 11.21 12.26 15.07
CA GLN A 66 9.79 11.95 15.22
C GLN A 66 9.03 12.02 13.89
N SER A 67 9.21 13.11 13.13
CA SER A 67 8.48 13.34 11.89
C SER A 67 8.86 12.35 10.78
N MET A 68 10.15 12.07 10.61
CA MET A 68 10.62 11.09 9.63
C MET A 68 10.23 9.65 10.01
N GLY A 69 10.29 9.31 11.31
CA GLY A 69 9.76 8.02 11.79
C GLY A 69 8.27 7.86 11.44
N SER A 70 7.44 8.86 11.73
CA SER A 70 6.01 8.83 11.39
C SER A 70 5.77 8.76 9.88
N LEU A 71 6.57 9.47 9.07
CA LEU A 71 6.45 9.41 7.62
C LEU A 71 6.75 7.99 7.09
N ALA A 72 7.79 7.33 7.60
CA ALA A 72 8.13 5.95 7.23
C ALA A 72 6.96 4.98 7.53
N GLU A 73 6.37 5.09 8.72
CA GLU A 73 5.20 4.29 9.11
C GLU A 73 4.00 4.54 8.20
N ARG A 74 3.73 5.79 7.85
CA ARG A 74 2.62 6.16 6.96
C ARG A 74 2.81 5.61 5.56
N LEU A 75 4.03 5.67 5.01
CA LEU A 75 4.36 5.09 3.70
C LEU A 75 4.13 3.57 3.71
N ALA A 76 4.67 2.88 4.72
CA ALA A 76 4.47 1.45 4.87
C ALA A 76 2.98 1.08 5.04
N GLY A 77 2.25 1.86 5.84
CA GLY A 77 0.82 1.69 6.08
C GLY A 77 -0.04 1.88 4.83
N MET A 78 0.28 2.86 3.97
CA MET A 78 -0.39 3.04 2.68
C MET A 78 -0.16 1.83 1.76
N GLY A 79 1.07 1.30 1.73
CA GLY A 79 1.38 0.09 0.97
C GLY A 79 0.55 -1.13 1.40
N MET A 80 0.42 -1.32 2.72
CA MET A 80 -0.46 -2.35 3.30
C MET A 80 -1.92 -2.15 2.93
N ALA A 81 -2.41 -0.90 2.96
CA ALA A 81 -3.79 -0.59 2.61
C ALA A 81 -4.11 -0.90 1.14
N PHE A 82 -3.24 -0.52 0.20
CA PHE A 82 -3.43 -0.86 -1.21
C PHE A 82 -3.36 -2.36 -1.48
N THR A 83 -2.42 -3.06 -0.85
CA THR A 83 -2.33 -4.52 -0.94
C THR A 83 -3.63 -5.18 -0.45
N LYS A 84 -4.17 -4.71 0.69
CA LYS A 84 -5.45 -5.19 1.24
C LYS A 84 -6.61 -4.92 0.29
N MET A 85 -6.66 -3.75 -0.34
CA MET A 85 -7.70 -3.42 -1.33
C MET A 85 -7.63 -4.35 -2.55
N GLY A 86 -6.42 -4.62 -3.05
CA GLY A 86 -6.24 -5.54 -4.19
C GLY A 86 -6.69 -6.97 -3.86
N VAL A 87 -6.35 -7.49 -2.67
CA VAL A 87 -6.82 -8.80 -2.21
C VAL A 87 -8.34 -8.84 -2.08
N ALA A 88 -8.94 -7.81 -1.49
CA ALA A 88 -10.40 -7.74 -1.33
C ALA A 88 -11.14 -7.72 -2.67
N HIS A 89 -10.60 -7.03 -3.68
CA HIS A 89 -11.19 -7.05 -5.01
C HIS A 89 -11.16 -8.44 -5.66
N GLU A 90 -10.02 -9.15 -5.61
CA GLU A 90 -9.92 -10.50 -6.18
C GLU A 90 -10.87 -11.49 -5.49
N GLN A 91 -10.97 -11.41 -4.16
CA GLN A 91 -11.89 -12.24 -3.39
C GLN A 91 -13.35 -11.97 -3.77
N ASN A 92 -13.73 -10.70 -3.86
CA ASN A 92 -15.09 -10.31 -4.26
C ASN A 92 -15.41 -10.81 -5.68
N GLU A 93 -14.50 -10.65 -6.64
CA GLU A 93 -14.68 -11.16 -8.01
C GLU A 93 -14.85 -12.70 -8.04
N ALA A 94 -14.06 -13.43 -7.24
CA ALA A 94 -14.18 -14.89 -7.13
C ALA A 94 -15.52 -15.31 -6.50
N GLU A 95 -15.93 -14.66 -5.41
CA GLU A 95 -17.22 -14.92 -4.74
C GLU A 95 -18.41 -14.64 -5.66
N GLN A 96 -18.36 -13.56 -6.44
CA GLN A 96 -19.38 -13.22 -7.43
C GLN A 96 -19.47 -14.28 -8.53
N LEU A 97 -18.31 -14.76 -9.02
CA LEU A 97 -18.25 -15.82 -10.02
C LEU A 97 -18.84 -17.14 -9.49
N GLU A 98 -18.50 -17.53 -8.27
CA GLU A 98 -19.04 -18.74 -7.65
C GLU A 98 -20.55 -18.63 -7.40
N THR A 99 -21.02 -17.47 -6.93
CA THR A 99 -22.46 -17.20 -6.79
C THR A 99 -23.17 -17.29 -8.14
N TRP A 100 -22.61 -16.69 -9.19
CA TRP A 100 -23.17 -16.78 -10.53
C TRP A 100 -23.23 -18.23 -11.04
N LYS A 101 -22.16 -19.02 -10.87
CA LYS A 101 -22.16 -20.45 -11.26
C LYS A 101 -23.22 -21.24 -10.50
N ALA A 102 -23.33 -21.03 -9.19
CA ALA A 102 -24.32 -21.72 -8.36
C ALA A 102 -25.74 -21.36 -8.79
N THR A 103 -26.04 -20.08 -8.96
CA THR A 103 -27.37 -19.63 -9.39
C THR A 103 -27.68 -20.08 -10.82
N THR A 104 -26.74 -20.04 -11.77
CA THR A 104 -27.00 -20.44 -13.16
C THR A 104 -27.05 -21.95 -13.37
N ALA A 105 -26.39 -22.75 -12.52
CA ALA A 105 -26.51 -24.20 -12.54
C ALA A 105 -27.95 -24.69 -12.25
N GLU A 106 -28.76 -23.90 -11.54
CA GLU A 106 -30.20 -24.17 -11.34
C GLU A 106 -31.04 -23.93 -12.61
N TYR A 107 -30.50 -23.22 -13.62
CA TYR A 107 -31.20 -22.81 -14.84
C TYR A 107 -30.65 -23.45 -16.13
N ASP A 108 -30.07 -24.66 -16.06
CA ASP A 108 -29.59 -25.41 -17.24
C ASP A 108 -30.73 -26.06 -18.09
N GLY A 109 -31.98 -25.63 -17.88
CA GLY A 109 -33.16 -26.13 -18.58
C GLY A 109 -33.65 -25.17 -19.67
N GLN A 110 -33.86 -25.70 -20.89
CA GLN A 110 -34.41 -25.01 -22.06
C GLN A 110 -35.35 -23.84 -21.70
N VAL A 111 -34.98 -22.62 -22.11
CA VAL A 111 -35.88 -21.47 -22.11
C VAL A 111 -37.01 -21.76 -23.11
N LYS A 112 -38.17 -22.20 -22.61
CA LYS A 112 -39.38 -22.39 -23.43
C LYS A 112 -40.00 -21.01 -23.65
N VAL A 113 -39.64 -20.38 -24.76
CA VAL A 113 -40.26 -19.11 -25.17
C VAL A 113 -41.76 -19.33 -25.47
N PRO A 114 -42.66 -18.45 -24.98
CA PRO A 114 -44.08 -18.50 -25.32
C PRO A 114 -44.29 -18.41 -26.85
N PRO A 115 -45.38 -19.00 -27.40
CA PRO A 115 -45.67 -18.90 -28.82
C PRO A 115 -45.81 -17.42 -29.23
N GLY A 116 -45.05 -16.97 -30.22
CA GLY A 116 -45.15 -15.63 -30.80
C GLY A 116 -43.98 -14.67 -30.56
N VAL A 117 -42.95 -15.07 -29.79
CA VAL A 117 -41.72 -14.26 -29.67
C VAL A 117 -40.72 -14.68 -30.75
N ALA A 118 -40.28 -13.74 -31.59
CA ALA A 118 -39.41 -14.00 -32.72
C ALA A 118 -38.13 -14.77 -32.31
N GLN A 119 -37.88 -15.90 -32.98
CA GLN A 119 -36.70 -16.73 -32.79
C GLN A 119 -35.46 -15.99 -33.29
N GLY A 120 -34.70 -15.38 -32.39
CA GLY A 120 -33.30 -15.02 -32.65
C GLY A 120 -32.43 -16.26 -32.42
N THR A 121 -31.94 -16.88 -33.48
CA THR A 121 -30.96 -17.97 -33.37
C THR A 121 -29.61 -17.43 -32.91
N PHE A 122 -29.20 -17.72 -31.68
CA PHE A 122 -27.83 -17.53 -31.23
C PHE A 122 -27.04 -18.81 -31.55
N THR A 123 -26.18 -18.76 -32.57
CA THR A 123 -25.31 -19.88 -32.93
C THR A 123 -23.99 -19.78 -32.15
N LYS A 124 -23.61 -20.86 -31.46
CA LYS A 124 -22.30 -21.00 -30.80
C LYS A 124 -21.21 -21.08 -31.87
N VAL A 125 -20.21 -20.21 -31.82
CA VAL A 125 -19.01 -20.33 -32.66
C VAL A 125 -18.23 -21.56 -32.20
N GLN A 126 -18.13 -22.58 -33.06
CA GLN A 126 -17.23 -23.72 -32.88
C GLN A 126 -15.92 -23.39 -33.60
N ASN A 127 -14.83 -23.22 -32.85
CA ASN A 127 -13.49 -23.17 -33.42
C ASN A 127 -13.01 -24.60 -33.70
N THR A 128 -12.63 -24.87 -34.96
CA THR A 128 -11.79 -26.00 -35.38
C THR A 128 -10.33 -25.71 -35.17
#